data_AF-A0A7Y0H1B1-F1
#
_entry.id   AF-A0A7Y0H1B1-F1
#
_cell.length_a   1.000
_cell.length_b   1.000
_cell.length_c   1.000
_cell.angle_alpha   90.00
_cell.angle_beta   90.00
_cell.angle_gamma   90.00
#
_symmetry.space_group_name_H-M   'P 1'
#
loop_
_entity.id
_entity.type
_entity.pdbx_description
1 polymer ?
#
loop_
_entity_poly.entity_id
_entity_poly.type
_entity_poly.pdbx_seq_one_letter_code
_entity_poly.pdbx_strand_id
1 'polypeptide(L)'
;MDRLRSPGGCPWDARQTHASLVPYALEEAYEVAEAIESGDRAAMREELGDLLLQVVFHARIAQDSPTDPFDLDDVARTITAKLVRRHPHVFDRVAAAEPGASLEDLHVQWDRIKGHEKQRTSVLDGIPAAQGALARGQKVLARARRAGIPAGGDLAQVTPLPWNEDAHSAGAMEWTEAAVGRRLLELVVAADAVGVDAESALRAAVRAVEASVRAAEQDVRDQGPASRPDTVATMSTGEPTAAPRTERRSEDR
;
A
#
# COMPACT_ATOMS: atom_id res chain seq x y z
N MET A 1 0.99 -10.86 26.73
CA MET A 1 -0.15 -11.27 25.87
C MET A 1 -0.94 -12.43 26.45
N ASP A 2 -0.33 -13.58 26.75
CA ASP A 2 -1.05 -14.75 27.31
C ASP A 2 -1.92 -14.37 28.52
N ARG A 3 -1.31 -13.75 29.55
CA ARG A 3 -2.04 -13.23 30.71
C ARG A 3 -3.18 -12.24 30.39
N LEU A 4 -3.06 -11.45 29.31
CA LEU A 4 -4.09 -10.48 28.91
C LEU A 4 -5.33 -11.19 28.33
N ARG A 5 -5.14 -12.30 27.61
CA ARG A 5 -6.22 -13.07 26.99
C ARG A 5 -6.76 -14.20 27.85
N SER A 6 -6.02 -14.67 28.86
CA SER A 6 -6.47 -15.71 29.78
C SER A 6 -7.60 -15.25 30.72
N PRO A 7 -8.34 -16.18 31.36
CA PRO A 7 -9.30 -15.84 32.41
C PRO A 7 -8.68 -14.96 33.51
N GLY A 8 -9.38 -13.88 33.87
CA GLY A 8 -8.86 -12.85 34.78
C GLY A 8 -8.01 -11.77 34.11
N GLY A 9 -7.80 -11.86 32.79
CA GLY A 9 -7.19 -10.83 31.96
C GLY A 9 -8.19 -9.76 31.48
N CYS A 10 -7.85 -9.08 30.39
CA CYS A 10 -8.65 -8.02 29.79
C CYS A 10 -9.79 -8.60 28.93
N PRO A 11 -11.06 -8.25 29.19
CA PRO A 11 -12.19 -8.76 28.41
C PRO A 11 -12.20 -8.30 26.95
N TRP A 12 -11.55 -7.18 26.63
CA TRP A 12 -11.39 -6.75 25.23
C TRP A 12 -10.38 -7.63 24.52
N ASP A 13 -9.21 -7.89 25.13
CA ASP A 13 -8.15 -8.71 24.53
C ASP A 13 -8.61 -10.15 24.27
N ALA A 14 -9.32 -10.73 25.23
CA ALA A 14 -9.83 -12.11 25.14
C ALA A 14 -10.84 -12.30 23.99
N ARG A 15 -11.57 -11.24 23.60
CA ARG A 15 -12.58 -11.30 22.52
C ARG A 15 -12.00 -11.07 21.12
N GLN A 16 -10.74 -10.66 21.01
CA GLN A 16 -10.14 -10.41 19.70
C GLN A 16 -9.94 -11.68 18.89
N THR A 17 -10.13 -11.54 17.58
CA THR A 17 -9.94 -12.57 16.56
C THR A 17 -8.95 -12.07 15.52
N HIS A 18 -8.45 -12.96 14.65
CA HIS A 18 -7.61 -12.51 13.54
C HIS A 18 -8.30 -11.45 12.68
N ALA A 19 -9.61 -11.60 12.40
CA ALA A 19 -10.36 -10.67 11.57
C ALA A 19 -10.58 -9.31 12.24
N SER A 20 -10.86 -9.29 13.55
CA SER A 20 -11.08 -8.02 14.27
C SER A 20 -9.82 -7.19 14.43
N LEU A 21 -8.64 -7.81 14.34
CA LEU A 21 -7.34 -7.14 14.46
C LEU A 21 -6.78 -6.59 13.14
N VAL A 22 -7.32 -6.99 11.99
CA VAL A 22 -6.88 -6.49 10.67
C VAL A 22 -6.82 -4.96 10.56
N PRO A 23 -7.86 -4.19 10.96
CA PRO A 23 -7.80 -2.73 10.82
C PRO A 23 -6.64 -2.12 11.62
N TYR A 24 -6.42 -2.59 12.85
CA TYR A 24 -5.32 -2.13 13.69
C TYR A 24 -3.97 -2.48 13.06
N ALA A 25 -3.76 -3.70 12.58
CA ALA A 25 -2.53 -4.07 11.89
C ALA A 25 -2.22 -3.25 10.63
N LEU A 26 -3.24 -2.71 9.96
CA LEU A 26 -3.07 -1.77 8.86
C LEU A 26 -2.73 -0.37 9.37
N GLU A 27 -3.41 0.10 10.42
CA GLU A 27 -3.16 1.38 11.11
C GLU A 27 -1.70 1.46 11.59
N GLU A 28 -1.22 0.49 12.37
CA GLU A 28 0.17 0.47 12.85
C GLU A 28 1.19 0.50 11.70
N ALA A 29 0.87 -0.16 10.58
CA ALA A 29 1.75 -0.17 9.41
C ALA A 29 1.82 1.20 8.72
N TYR A 30 0.73 1.97 8.75
CA TYR A 30 0.71 3.35 8.27
C TYR A 30 1.39 4.30 9.25
N GLU A 31 1.22 4.12 10.57
CA GLU A 31 1.89 4.94 11.59
C GLU A 31 3.40 4.72 11.57
N VAL A 32 3.88 3.47 11.40
CA VAL A 32 5.31 3.20 11.13
C VAL A 32 5.80 3.96 9.89
N ALA A 33 5.02 3.97 8.80
CA ALA A 33 5.39 4.70 7.60
C ALA A 33 5.45 6.22 7.85
N GLU A 34 4.47 6.78 8.57
CA GLU A 34 4.43 8.18 8.96
C GLU A 34 5.64 8.56 9.83
N ALA A 35 5.96 7.77 10.85
CA ALA A 35 7.08 8.01 11.74
C ALA A 35 8.44 7.97 11.02
N ILE A 36 8.59 7.07 10.04
CA ILE A 36 9.78 7.03 9.17
C ILE A 36 9.86 8.28 8.30
N GLU A 37 8.73 8.67 7.69
CA GLU A 37 8.67 9.78 6.74
C GLU A 37 8.79 11.16 7.41
N SER A 38 8.37 11.29 8.67
CA SER A 38 8.55 12.50 9.48
C SER A 38 9.94 12.59 10.13
N GLY A 39 10.68 11.48 10.18
CA GLY A 39 11.99 11.40 10.82
C GLY A 39 11.93 11.34 12.36
N ASP A 40 10.75 11.15 12.95
CA ASP A 40 10.58 11.04 14.40
C ASP A 40 11.06 9.67 14.91
N ARG A 41 12.23 9.66 15.55
CA ARG A 41 12.88 8.45 16.08
C ARG A 41 12.18 7.89 17.33
N ALA A 42 11.47 8.72 18.08
CA ALA A 42 10.74 8.28 19.26
C ALA A 42 9.46 7.58 18.83
N ALA A 43 8.66 8.25 17.99
CA ALA A 43 7.46 7.67 17.38
C ALA A 43 7.81 6.39 16.64
N MET A 44 8.87 6.38 15.82
CA MET A 44 9.29 5.16 15.10
C MET A 44 9.52 3.96 16.01
N ARG A 45 10.03 4.15 17.23
CA ARG A 45 10.24 3.05 18.18
C ARG A 45 8.92 2.55 18.77
N GLU A 46 8.00 3.47 19.05
CA GLU A 46 6.65 3.20 19.56
C GLU A 46 5.86 2.39 18.53
N GLU A 47 5.73 2.92 17.31
CA GLU A 47 4.95 2.27 16.24
C GLU A 47 5.52 0.91 15.81
N LEU A 48 6.86 0.76 15.82
CA LEU A 48 7.47 -0.57 15.59
C LEU A 48 7.13 -1.56 16.70
N GLY A 49 6.96 -1.07 17.93
CA GLY A 49 6.49 -1.84 19.07
C GLY A 49 5.04 -2.27 18.92
N ASP A 50 4.17 -1.37 18.46
CA ASP A 50 2.75 -1.66 18.28
C ASP A 50 2.50 -2.57 17.06
N LEU A 51 3.26 -2.40 15.98
CA LEU A 51 3.27 -3.37 14.89
C LEU A 51 3.77 -4.76 15.35
N LEU A 52 4.78 -4.82 16.23
CA LEU A 52 5.22 -6.08 16.84
C LEU A 52 4.14 -6.66 17.78
N LEU A 53 3.41 -5.82 18.50
CA LEU A 53 2.29 -6.24 19.34
C LEU A 53 1.24 -6.98 18.51
N GLN A 54 0.91 -6.51 17.31
CA GLN A 54 -0.02 -7.20 16.39
C GLN A 54 0.46 -8.61 16.04
N VAL A 55 1.77 -8.80 15.78
CA VAL A 55 2.36 -10.13 15.53
C VAL A 55 2.20 -11.04 16.75
N VAL A 56 2.52 -10.53 17.93
CA VAL A 56 2.39 -11.27 19.19
C VAL A 56 0.93 -11.63 19.48
N PHE A 57 -0.01 -10.73 19.17
CA PHE A 57 -1.44 -10.94 19.35
C PHE A 57 -1.96 -12.06 18.47
N HIS A 58 -1.66 -12.01 17.17
CA HIS A 58 -2.05 -13.05 16.22
C HIS A 58 -1.41 -14.40 16.55
N ALA A 59 -0.12 -14.42 16.93
CA ALA A 59 0.55 -15.64 17.35
C ALA A 59 -0.09 -16.25 18.60
N ARG A 60 -0.62 -15.44 19.52
CA ARG A 60 -1.34 -15.97 20.68
C ARG A 60 -2.73 -16.49 20.33
N ILE A 61 -3.47 -15.80 19.44
CA ILE A 61 -4.77 -16.29 18.94
C ILE A 61 -4.59 -17.62 18.20
N ALA A 62 -3.53 -17.75 17.40
CA ALA A 62 -3.26 -18.94 16.62
C ALA A 62 -3.07 -20.20 17.47
N GLN A 63 -2.53 -20.08 18.69
CA GLN A 63 -2.41 -21.19 19.64
C GLN A 63 -3.78 -21.77 20.05
N ASP A 64 -4.87 -21.00 19.92
CA ASP A 64 -6.23 -21.47 20.22
C ASP A 64 -6.81 -22.34 19.08
N SER A 65 -6.13 -22.46 17.94
CA SER A 65 -6.56 -23.25 16.78
C SER A 65 -6.58 -24.75 17.10
N PRO A 66 -7.71 -25.46 16.90
CA PRO A 66 -7.80 -26.89 17.19
C PRO A 66 -7.12 -27.76 16.13
N THR A 67 -6.90 -27.23 14.92
CA THR A 67 -6.42 -28.01 13.76
C THR A 67 -5.01 -27.65 13.32
N ASP A 68 -4.58 -26.41 13.56
CA ASP A 68 -3.29 -25.89 13.10
C ASP A 68 -2.81 -24.80 14.06
N PRO A 69 -2.47 -25.14 15.33
CA PRO A 69 -1.93 -24.19 16.27
C PRO A 69 -0.48 -23.88 15.97
N PHE A 70 -0.12 -22.60 16.10
CA PHE A 70 1.27 -22.14 16.06
C PHE A 70 1.46 -20.99 17.04
N ASP A 71 2.70 -20.80 17.50
CA ASP A 71 3.07 -19.74 18.43
C ASP A 71 4.02 -18.69 17.82
N LEU A 72 4.53 -17.79 18.68
CA LEU A 72 5.45 -16.74 18.24
C LEU A 72 6.80 -17.33 17.78
N ASP A 73 7.24 -18.42 18.40
CA ASP A 73 8.49 -19.07 18.03
C ASP A 73 8.34 -19.78 16.67
N ASP A 74 7.18 -20.34 16.35
CA ASP A 74 6.87 -20.88 15.02
C ASP A 74 6.93 -19.80 13.94
N VAL A 75 6.36 -18.62 14.22
CA VAL A 75 6.46 -17.46 13.33
C VAL A 75 7.93 -17.07 13.11
N ALA A 76 8.71 -16.97 14.20
CA ALA A 76 10.13 -16.63 14.17
C ALA A 76 10.98 -17.68 13.44
N ARG A 77 10.74 -18.97 13.66
CA ARG A 77 11.39 -20.08 12.94
C ARG A 77 11.07 -20.03 11.46
N THR A 78 9.81 -19.79 11.10
CA THR A 78 9.35 -19.75 9.72
C THR A 78 9.99 -18.61 8.93
N ILE A 79 10.04 -17.39 9.49
CA ILE A 79 10.74 -16.26 8.84
C ILE A 79 12.24 -16.51 8.75
N THR A 80 12.87 -17.03 9.80
CA THR A 80 14.31 -17.34 9.83
C THR A 80 14.69 -18.37 8.76
N ALA A 81 14.00 -19.51 8.72
CA ALA A 81 14.24 -20.56 7.71
C ALA A 81 14.05 -20.03 6.28
N LYS A 82 13.05 -19.16 6.06
CA LYS A 82 12.82 -18.49 4.78
C LYS A 82 13.96 -17.52 4.42
N LEU A 83 14.46 -16.75 5.37
CA LEU A 83 15.57 -15.82 5.13
C LEU A 83 16.87 -16.54 4.81
N VAL A 84 17.19 -17.63 5.53
CA VAL A 84 18.36 -18.47 5.25
C VAL A 84 18.29 -19.04 3.83
N ARG A 85 17.18 -19.68 3.48
CA ARG A 85 16.99 -20.31 2.16
C ARG A 85 17.05 -19.31 1.00
N ARG A 86 16.59 -18.07 1.21
CA ARG A 86 16.53 -17.06 0.15
C ARG A 86 17.76 -16.14 0.08
N HIS A 87 18.68 -16.24 1.03
CA HIS A 87 19.97 -15.54 1.01
C HIS A 87 21.14 -16.54 1.08
N PRO A 88 21.25 -17.50 0.14
CA PRO A 88 22.37 -18.43 0.14
C PRO A 88 23.72 -17.70 0.07
N HIS A 89 23.79 -16.55 -0.62
CA HIS A 89 25.00 -15.72 -0.66
C HIS A 89 25.45 -15.18 0.72
N VAL A 90 24.56 -15.10 1.72
CA VAL A 90 24.90 -14.71 3.09
C VAL A 90 25.19 -15.92 3.97
N PHE A 91 24.41 -17.00 3.82
CA PHE A 91 24.39 -18.10 4.78
C PHE A 91 25.08 -19.40 4.30
N ASP A 92 25.28 -19.59 2.99
CA ASP A 92 26.05 -20.69 2.44
C ASP A 92 27.49 -20.26 2.16
N ARG A 93 28.45 -20.81 2.92
CA ARG A 93 29.89 -20.57 2.69
C ARG A 93 30.40 -21.06 1.34
N VAL A 94 29.69 -22.00 0.70
CA VAL A 94 30.06 -22.59 -0.60
C VAL A 94 29.38 -21.84 -1.77
N ALA A 95 28.26 -21.17 -1.50
CA ALA A 95 27.52 -20.35 -2.47
C ALA A 95 27.71 -18.85 -2.18
N ALA A 96 28.89 -18.47 -1.64
CA ALA A 96 29.28 -17.08 -1.56
C ALA A 96 29.09 -16.47 -2.95
N ALA A 97 28.33 -15.38 -3.05
CA ALA A 97 28.18 -14.68 -4.30
C ALA A 97 29.57 -14.42 -4.88
N GLU A 98 29.77 -14.71 -6.17
CA GLU A 98 30.94 -14.24 -6.91
C GLU A 98 31.16 -12.77 -6.53
N PRO A 99 32.36 -12.38 -6.08
CA PRO A 99 32.65 -11.00 -5.71
C PRO A 99 32.22 -10.07 -6.87
N GLY A 100 31.16 -9.28 -6.66
CA GLY A 100 30.62 -8.38 -7.68
C GLY A 100 29.21 -8.69 -8.22
N ALA A 101 28.46 -9.63 -7.63
CA ALA A 101 27.03 -9.77 -7.96
C ALA A 101 26.29 -8.43 -7.77
N SER A 102 25.61 -7.95 -8.81
CA SER A 102 24.90 -6.67 -8.77
C SER A 102 23.62 -6.78 -7.91
N LEU A 103 23.09 -5.65 -7.46
CA LEU A 103 21.79 -5.60 -6.78
C LEU A 103 20.67 -6.21 -7.66
N GLU A 104 20.80 -6.13 -8.97
CA GLU A 104 19.86 -6.72 -9.92
C GLU A 104 19.96 -8.25 -9.93
N ASP A 105 21.18 -8.81 -9.92
CA ASP A 105 21.40 -10.25 -9.86
C ASP A 105 20.82 -10.88 -8.59
N LEU A 106 20.97 -10.19 -7.45
CA LEU A 106 20.40 -10.63 -6.17
C LEU A 106 18.86 -10.60 -6.19
N HIS A 107 18.26 -9.58 -6.80
CA HIS A 107 16.80 -9.49 -6.96
C HIS A 107 16.25 -10.59 -7.87
N VAL A 108 16.93 -10.88 -9.00
CA VAL A 108 16.55 -11.96 -9.91
C VAL A 108 16.66 -13.32 -9.22
N GLN A 109 17.74 -13.55 -8.47
CA GLN A 109 17.92 -14.78 -7.68
C GLN A 109 16.79 -14.95 -6.66
N TRP A 110 16.46 -13.88 -5.92
CA TRP A 110 15.39 -13.86 -4.92
C TRP A 110 14.01 -14.16 -5.52
N ASP A 111 13.68 -13.55 -6.66
CA ASP A 111 12.41 -13.79 -7.35
C ASP A 111 12.33 -15.20 -7.96
N ARG A 112 13.45 -15.73 -8.48
CA ARG A 112 13.53 -17.13 -8.94
C ARG A 112 13.24 -18.11 -7.80
N ILE A 113 13.89 -17.94 -6.64
CA ILE A 113 13.67 -18.79 -5.46
C ILE A 113 12.21 -18.69 -5.00
N LYS A 114 11.62 -17.49 -4.97
CA LYS A 114 10.19 -17.31 -4.68
C LYS A 114 9.26 -18.03 -5.66
N GLY A 115 9.60 -18.04 -6.95
CA GLY A 115 8.83 -18.70 -8.00
C GLY A 115 8.81 -20.22 -7.83
N HIS A 116 9.93 -20.83 -7.43
CA HIS A 116 9.98 -22.27 -7.16
C HIS A 116 9.24 -22.67 -5.87
N GLU A 117 9.24 -21.82 -4.84
CA GLU A 117 8.56 -22.11 -3.56
C GLU A 117 7.05 -22.01 -3.62
N LYS A 118 6.51 -21.16 -4.51
CA LYS A 118 5.08 -20.92 -4.64
C LYS A 118 4.63 -21.45 -6.00
N GLN A 119 3.78 -22.48 -6.02
CA GLN A 119 3.09 -22.98 -7.22
C GLN A 119 2.09 -21.92 -7.73
N ARG A 120 2.61 -20.78 -8.22
CA ARG A 120 1.82 -19.66 -8.70
C ARG A 120 1.25 -19.99 -10.07
N THR A 121 -0.05 -19.78 -10.22
CA THR A 121 -0.74 -19.91 -11.50
C THR A 121 -0.72 -18.58 -12.27
N SER A 122 -0.53 -17.46 -11.58
CA SER A 122 -0.41 -16.12 -12.15
C SER A 122 0.82 -15.36 -11.65
N VAL A 123 1.40 -14.53 -12.52
CA VAL A 123 2.47 -13.58 -12.15
C VAL A 123 2.01 -12.58 -11.09
N LEU A 124 0.69 -12.35 -10.98
CA LEU A 124 0.08 -11.43 -10.02
C LEU A 124 -0.13 -12.07 -8.64
N ASP A 125 0.07 -13.37 -8.49
CA ASP A 125 -0.22 -14.09 -7.24
C ASP A 125 0.61 -13.56 -6.05
N GLY A 126 -0.10 -13.21 -4.97
CA GLY A 126 0.50 -12.63 -3.77
C GLY A 126 0.84 -11.14 -3.91
N ILE A 127 0.16 -10.40 -4.78
CA ILE A 127 -0.01 -8.95 -4.64
C ILE A 127 -1.21 -8.72 -3.72
N PRO A 128 -1.05 -8.13 -2.52
CA PRO A 128 -2.17 -7.89 -1.62
C PRO A 128 -3.21 -6.97 -2.26
N ALA A 129 -4.49 -7.33 -2.15
CA ALA A 129 -5.58 -6.50 -2.64
C ALA A 129 -5.78 -5.21 -1.82
N ALA A 130 -5.46 -5.26 -0.52
CA ALA A 130 -5.55 -4.14 0.41
C ALA A 130 -4.38 -3.14 0.32
N GLN A 131 -3.38 -3.40 -0.53
CA GLN A 131 -2.27 -2.46 -0.74
C GLN A 131 -2.78 -1.19 -1.43
N GLY A 132 -2.26 -0.01 -1.04
CA GLY A 132 -2.57 1.28 -1.66
C GLY A 132 -2.52 1.22 -3.20
N ALA A 133 -3.44 1.93 -3.85
CA ALA A 133 -3.71 1.74 -5.27
C ALA A 133 -2.48 2.03 -6.16
N LEU A 134 -1.67 3.04 -5.82
CA LEU A 134 -0.48 3.40 -6.58
C LEU A 134 0.62 2.35 -6.40
N ALA A 135 0.89 1.97 -5.15
CA ALA A 135 1.88 0.94 -4.84
C ALA A 135 1.48 -0.43 -5.45
N ARG A 136 0.19 -0.77 -5.41
CA ARG A 136 -0.36 -1.97 -6.05
C ARG A 136 -0.20 -1.90 -7.56
N GLY A 137 -0.52 -0.75 -8.17
CA GLY A 137 -0.34 -0.48 -9.61
C GLY A 137 1.12 -0.70 -10.05
N GLN A 138 2.07 -0.06 -9.35
CA GLN A 138 3.51 -0.23 -9.61
C GLN A 138 3.91 -1.71 -9.55
N LYS A 139 3.44 -2.45 -8.54
CA LYS A 139 3.78 -3.87 -8.36
C LYS A 139 3.20 -4.77 -9.44
N VAL A 140 1.96 -4.54 -9.87
CA VAL A 140 1.32 -5.26 -10.97
C VAL A 140 2.12 -5.05 -12.27
N LEU A 141 2.42 -3.80 -12.60
CA LEU A 141 3.14 -3.43 -13.81
C LEU A 141 4.57 -3.98 -13.81
N ALA A 142 5.29 -3.84 -12.70
CA ALA A 142 6.65 -4.35 -12.57
C ALA A 142 6.73 -5.88 -12.72
N ARG A 143 5.70 -6.62 -12.27
CA ARG A 143 5.64 -8.08 -12.44
C ARG A 143 5.28 -8.50 -13.86
N ALA A 144 4.32 -7.80 -14.49
CA ALA A 144 3.97 -8.04 -15.89
C ALA A 144 5.18 -7.83 -16.81
N ARG A 145 5.89 -6.69 -16.64
CA ARG A 145 7.12 -6.36 -17.38
C ARG A 145 8.21 -7.40 -17.19
N ARG A 146 8.50 -7.81 -15.94
CA ARG A 146 9.51 -8.86 -15.65
C ARG A 146 9.18 -10.20 -16.30
N ALA A 147 7.91 -10.53 -16.44
CA ALA A 147 7.47 -11.75 -17.09
C ALA A 147 7.37 -11.63 -18.63
N GLY A 148 7.66 -10.46 -19.20
CA GLY A 148 7.45 -10.18 -20.62
C GLY A 148 5.98 -10.24 -21.05
N ILE A 149 5.04 -10.17 -20.09
CA ILE A 149 3.60 -10.21 -20.36
C ILE A 149 3.14 -8.79 -20.65
N PRO A 150 2.57 -8.51 -21.83
CA PRO A 150 1.94 -7.23 -22.09
C PRO A 150 0.86 -6.98 -21.05
N ALA A 151 0.93 -5.86 -20.32
CA ALA A 151 -0.17 -5.41 -19.47
C ALA A 151 -1.32 -4.97 -20.39
N GLY A 152 -2.10 -5.95 -20.84
CA GLY A 152 -3.15 -5.82 -21.84
C GLY A 152 -4.32 -5.03 -21.29
N GLY A 153 -4.28 -3.73 -21.55
CA GLY A 153 -5.35 -2.80 -21.21
C GLY A 153 -4.94 -1.40 -21.62
N ASP A 154 -4.51 -1.21 -22.87
CA ASP A 154 -4.24 0.14 -23.41
C ASP A 154 -3.14 0.94 -22.65
N LEU A 155 -2.48 0.31 -21.66
CA LEU A 155 -1.32 0.79 -20.91
C LEU A 155 -0.01 0.65 -21.70
N ALA A 156 -0.01 -0.11 -22.79
CA ALA A 156 1.08 -0.09 -23.76
C ALA A 156 1.14 1.24 -24.55
N GLN A 157 0.06 2.05 -24.50
CA GLN A 157 -0.01 3.40 -25.08
C GLN A 157 0.10 4.52 -24.03
N VAL A 158 0.32 4.16 -22.76
CA VAL A 158 0.56 5.11 -21.67
C VAL A 158 1.96 5.69 -21.85
N THR A 159 2.03 6.64 -22.77
CA THR A 159 3.13 7.57 -22.93
C THR A 159 2.83 8.72 -21.98
N PRO A 160 3.80 9.24 -21.21
CA PRO A 160 3.60 10.49 -20.49
C PRO A 160 3.14 11.54 -21.50
N LEU A 161 1.87 11.93 -21.45
CA LEU A 161 1.43 13.02 -22.30
C LEU A 161 2.12 14.29 -21.78
N PRO A 162 2.72 15.11 -22.67
CA PRO A 162 3.22 16.41 -22.26
C PRO A 162 2.06 17.17 -21.63
N TRP A 163 2.26 17.61 -20.39
CA TRP A 163 1.33 18.48 -19.71
C TRP A 163 1.39 19.83 -20.44
N ASN A 164 0.48 20.08 -21.39
CA ASN A 164 0.31 21.39 -21.97
C ASN A 164 -0.84 22.09 -21.23
N GLU A 165 -0.57 23.30 -20.71
CA GLU A 165 -1.61 24.19 -20.18
C GLU A 165 -2.71 24.45 -21.23
N ASP A 166 -2.37 24.31 -22.52
CA ASP A 166 -3.27 24.47 -23.66
C ASP A 166 -4.15 23.24 -23.99
N ALA A 167 -4.01 22.09 -23.32
CA ALA A 167 -4.81 20.87 -23.62
C ALA A 167 -6.31 21.05 -23.42
N HIS A 168 -6.74 22.12 -22.76
CA HIS A 168 -8.16 22.47 -22.65
C HIS A 168 -8.75 22.92 -23.99
N SER A 169 -7.94 23.17 -25.01
CA SER A 169 -8.38 23.69 -26.32
C SER A 169 -8.22 22.72 -27.50
N ALA A 170 -7.55 21.57 -27.32
CA ALA A 170 -7.40 20.55 -28.36
C ALA A 170 -8.29 19.32 -28.09
N GLY A 171 -9.60 19.49 -28.25
CA GLY A 171 -10.60 18.42 -28.13
C GLY A 171 -10.74 17.92 -26.69
N ALA A 172 -11.64 18.57 -25.93
CA ALA A 172 -11.88 18.29 -24.51
C ALA A 172 -11.93 16.79 -24.22
N MET A 173 -10.85 16.26 -23.63
CA MET A 173 -10.86 14.92 -23.07
C MET A 173 -11.93 14.91 -21.98
N GLU A 174 -12.95 14.06 -22.15
CA GLU A 174 -13.98 13.89 -21.14
C GLU A 174 -13.34 13.29 -19.89
N TRP A 175 -13.35 14.05 -18.80
CA TRP A 175 -12.85 13.61 -17.50
C TRP A 175 -13.82 12.60 -16.88
N THR A 176 -13.71 11.35 -17.33
CA THR A 176 -14.39 10.20 -16.74
C THR A 176 -13.53 9.56 -15.65
N GLU A 177 -14.12 8.79 -14.75
CA GLU A 177 -13.39 8.01 -13.73
C GLU A 177 -12.31 7.12 -14.39
N ALA A 178 -12.65 6.49 -15.52
CA ALA A 178 -11.71 5.68 -16.30
C ALA A 178 -10.54 6.51 -16.87
N ALA A 179 -10.79 7.74 -17.32
CA ALA A 179 -9.75 8.65 -17.81
C ALA A 179 -8.80 9.06 -16.68
N VAL A 180 -9.33 9.43 -15.51
CA VAL A 180 -8.52 9.77 -14.32
C VAL A 180 -7.68 8.58 -13.87
N GLY A 181 -8.30 7.40 -13.75
CA GLY A 181 -7.59 6.18 -13.35
C GLY A 181 -6.44 5.83 -14.29
N ARG A 182 -6.63 6.04 -15.60
CA ARG A 182 -5.55 5.89 -16.58
C ARG A 182 -4.41 6.86 -16.34
N ARG A 183 -4.70 8.16 -16.17
CA ARG A 183 -3.68 9.19 -15.90
C ARG A 183 -2.85 8.90 -14.66
N LEU A 184 -3.48 8.42 -13.59
CA LEU A 184 -2.78 7.98 -12.38
C LEU A 184 -1.85 6.79 -12.66
N LEU A 185 -2.26 5.85 -13.51
CA LEU A 185 -1.39 4.75 -13.94
C LEU A 185 -0.21 5.23 -14.80
N GLU A 186 -0.38 6.30 -15.60
CA GLU A 186 0.74 6.91 -16.35
C GLU A 186 1.80 7.49 -15.42
N LEU A 187 1.36 8.19 -14.37
CA LEU A 187 2.28 8.70 -13.34
C LEU A 187 2.97 7.58 -12.58
N VAL A 188 2.27 6.48 -12.30
CA VAL A 188 2.83 5.27 -11.70
C VAL A 188 3.92 4.63 -12.57
N VAL A 189 3.70 4.55 -13.90
CA VAL A 189 4.71 4.07 -14.86
C VAL A 189 5.90 5.01 -14.92
N ALA A 190 5.66 6.32 -14.99
CA ALA A 190 6.72 7.32 -15.02
C ALA A 190 7.58 7.28 -13.75
N ALA A 191 6.95 7.17 -12.58
CA ALA A 191 7.64 7.04 -11.30
C ALA A 191 8.51 5.78 -11.24
N ASP A 192 7.98 4.63 -11.65
CA ASP A 192 8.74 3.37 -11.71
C ASP A 192 9.95 3.45 -12.66
N ALA A 193 9.81 4.12 -13.81
CA ALA A 193 10.90 4.30 -14.77
C ALA A 193 12.08 5.12 -14.21
N VAL A 194 11.85 5.97 -13.21
CA VAL A 194 12.88 6.77 -12.54
C VAL A 194 13.20 6.28 -11.12
N GLY A 195 12.70 5.10 -10.73
CA GLY A 195 12.97 4.50 -9.42
C GLY A 195 12.26 5.18 -8.24
N VAL A 196 11.18 5.92 -8.50
CA VAL A 196 10.38 6.59 -7.47
C VAL A 196 9.19 5.70 -7.07
N ASP A 197 8.98 5.53 -5.76
CA ASP A 197 7.76 4.92 -5.23
C ASP A 197 6.61 5.94 -5.28
N ALA A 198 5.62 5.69 -6.14
CA ALA A 198 4.55 6.63 -6.46
C ALA A 198 3.63 6.88 -5.26
N GLU A 199 3.39 5.86 -4.44
CA GLU A 199 2.55 5.98 -3.24
C GLU A 199 3.21 6.87 -2.20
N SER A 200 4.50 6.64 -1.92
CA SER A 200 5.28 7.45 -0.97
C SER A 200 5.46 8.88 -1.48
N ALA A 201 5.66 9.06 -2.79
CA ALA A 201 5.72 10.38 -3.42
C ALA A 201 4.40 11.16 -3.22
N LEU A 202 3.25 10.52 -3.44
CA LEU A 202 1.96 11.16 -3.20
C LEU A 202 1.75 11.47 -1.73
N ARG A 203 2.07 10.54 -0.80
CA ARG A 203 1.99 10.81 0.65
C ARG A 203 2.83 12.03 1.05
N ALA A 204 4.06 12.15 0.53
CA ALA A 204 4.92 13.30 0.80
C ALA A 204 4.34 14.61 0.26
N ALA A 205 3.78 14.60 -0.96
CA ALA A 205 3.12 15.76 -1.54
C ALA A 205 1.88 16.19 -0.73
N VAL A 206 1.06 15.23 -0.29
CA VAL A 206 -0.12 15.49 0.56
C VAL A 206 0.31 16.12 1.88
N ARG A 207 1.34 15.60 2.55
CA ARG A 207 1.88 16.22 3.78
C ARG A 207 2.32 17.67 3.59
N ALA A 208 2.92 18.01 2.44
CA ALA A 208 3.33 19.38 2.15
C ALA A 208 2.11 20.31 2.01
N VAL A 209 1.02 19.83 1.40
CA VAL A 209 -0.25 20.56 1.32
C VAL A 209 -0.86 20.72 2.71
N GLU A 210 -0.90 19.66 3.52
CA GLU A 210 -1.40 19.71 4.90
C GLU A 210 -0.64 20.72 5.76
N ALA A 211 0.70 20.73 5.66
CA ALA A 211 1.54 21.70 6.35
C ALA A 211 1.23 23.15 5.92
N SER A 212 1.01 23.36 4.62
CA SER A 212 0.66 24.68 4.06
C SER A 212 -0.72 25.14 4.55
N VAL A 213 -1.70 24.23 4.62
CA VAL A 213 -3.03 24.51 5.18
C VAL A 213 -2.95 24.85 6.66
N ARG A 214 -2.21 24.09 7.46
CA ARG A 214 -2.04 24.35 8.90
C ARG A 214 -1.40 25.72 9.17
N ALA A 215 -0.40 26.11 8.36
CA ALA A 215 0.21 27.44 8.46
C ALA A 215 -0.82 28.55 8.17
N ALA A 216 -1.60 28.41 7.09
CA ALA A 216 -2.64 29.38 6.75
C ALA A 216 -3.74 29.47 7.82
N GLU A 217 -4.13 28.35 8.43
CA GLU A 217 -5.09 28.34 9.55
C GLU A 217 -4.55 29.08 10.78
N GLN A 218 -3.26 28.92 11.09
CA GLN A 218 -2.62 29.62 12.19
C GLN A 218 -2.57 31.13 11.94
N ASP A 219 -2.20 31.54 10.73
CA ASP A 219 -2.20 32.96 10.33
C ASP A 219 -3.58 33.60 10.46
N VAL A 220 -4.65 32.89 10.04
CA VAL A 220 -6.04 33.37 10.18
C VAL A 220 -6.44 33.49 11.65
N ARG A 221 -6.00 32.57 12.52
CA ARG A 221 -6.26 32.66 13.97
C ARG A 221 -5.55 33.86 14.59
N ASP A 222 -4.31 34.11 14.19
CA ASP A 222 -3.47 35.17 14.75
C ASP A 222 -3.90 36.57 14.28
N GLN A 223 -4.47 36.70 13.08
CA GLN A 223 -4.94 37.97 12.52
C GLN A 223 -6.39 38.35 12.92
N GLY A 224 -7.15 37.43 13.52
CA GLY A 224 -8.56 37.63 13.88
C GLY A 224 -9.53 37.58 12.68
N PRO A 225 -10.86 37.47 12.91
CA PRO A 225 -11.86 37.13 11.89
C PRO A 225 -12.06 38.16 10.75
N ALA A 226 -11.33 39.28 10.76
CA ALA A 226 -11.51 40.38 9.80
C ALA A 226 -10.63 40.27 8.52
N SER A 227 -9.79 39.23 8.37
CA SER A 227 -8.82 39.13 7.26
C SER A 227 -8.93 37.87 6.39
N ARG A 228 -10.08 37.17 6.36
CA ARG A 228 -10.26 36.07 5.37
C ARG A 228 -10.25 36.65 3.95
N PRO A 229 -9.36 36.21 3.04
CA PRO A 229 -9.47 36.56 1.64
C PRO A 229 -10.72 35.89 1.03
N ASP A 230 -11.46 36.62 0.18
CA ASP A 230 -12.70 36.21 -0.52
C ASP A 230 -12.49 35.11 -1.59
N THR A 231 -11.52 34.21 -1.43
CA THR A 231 -11.14 33.21 -2.44
C THR A 231 -11.79 31.84 -2.27
N VAL A 232 -12.88 31.73 -1.51
CA VAL A 232 -13.77 30.57 -1.68
C VAL A 232 -14.56 30.80 -2.96
N ALA A 233 -13.94 30.45 -4.09
CA ALA A 233 -14.68 30.16 -5.31
C ALA A 233 -15.74 29.12 -4.93
N THR A 234 -16.99 29.54 -4.92
CA THR A 234 -18.15 28.67 -4.81
C THR A 234 -18.06 27.62 -5.90
N MET A 235 -17.56 26.43 -5.55
CA MET A 235 -17.76 25.25 -6.37
C MET A 235 -19.26 25.01 -6.40
N SER A 236 -19.88 25.38 -7.52
CA SER A 236 -21.25 25.04 -7.88
C SER A 236 -21.45 23.54 -7.61
N THR A 237 -22.33 23.23 -6.67
CA THR A 237 -22.75 21.85 -6.37
C THR A 237 -23.49 21.31 -7.58
N GLY A 238 -22.76 20.68 -8.51
CA GLY A 238 -23.35 19.76 -9.47
C GLY A 238 -23.89 18.56 -8.70
N GLU A 239 -25.21 18.40 -8.69
CA GLU A 239 -25.86 17.20 -8.16
C GLU A 239 -25.24 15.93 -8.79
N PRO A 240 -24.93 14.88 -8.00
CA PRO A 240 -24.57 13.60 -8.57
C PRO A 240 -25.84 13.03 -9.24
N THR A 241 -25.83 12.96 -10.57
CA THR A 241 -26.87 12.34 -11.37
C THR A 241 -27.06 10.90 -10.89
N ALA A 242 -28.18 10.64 -10.24
CA ALA A 242 -28.58 9.30 -9.82
C ALA A 242 -28.65 8.37 -11.04
N ALA A 243 -27.95 7.25 -10.97
CA ALA A 243 -28.02 6.19 -11.98
C ALA A 243 -29.48 5.72 -12.16
N PRO A 244 -29.94 5.48 -13.40
CA PRO A 244 -31.31 5.04 -13.63
C PRO A 244 -31.52 3.65 -13.03
N ARG A 245 -32.47 3.56 -12.09
CA ARG A 245 -33.03 2.30 -11.58
C ARG A 245 -33.58 1.50 -12.77
N THR A 246 -32.99 0.34 -13.03
CA THR A 246 -33.59 -0.67 -13.91
C THR A 246 -34.84 -1.23 -13.24
N GLU A 247 -36.01 -0.78 -13.68
CA GLU A 247 -37.28 -1.44 -13.40
C GLU A 247 -37.28 -2.82 -14.07
N ARG A 248 -37.29 -3.88 -13.26
CA ARG A 248 -37.64 -5.22 -13.74
C ARG A 248 -39.15 -5.22 -14.01
N ARG A 249 -39.54 -5.16 -15.29
CA ARG A 249 -40.87 -5.61 -15.71
C ARG A 249 -40.96 -7.12 -15.58
N SER A 250 -41.78 -7.57 -14.65
CA SER A 250 -42.42 -8.88 -14.68
C SER A 250 -43.51 -8.85 -15.76
N GLU A 251 -43.36 -9.68 -16.79
CA GLU A 251 -44.47 -10.02 -17.68
C GLU A 251 -44.56 -11.54 -17.78
N ASP A 252 -45.75 -12.02 -17.43
CA ASP A 252 -46.25 -13.39 -17.59
C ASP A 252 -46.14 -13.88 -19.05
N ARG A 253 -45.60 -15.10 -19.22
CA ARG A 253 -46.25 -16.22 -19.92
C ARG A 253 -45.39 -17.47 -19.91
#